data_AF-A0A8S2WTE5-F1
#
_entry.id   AF-A0A8S2WTE5-F1
#
_cell.length_a   1.000
_cell.length_b   1.000
_cell.length_c   1.000
_cell.angle_alpha   90.00
_cell.angle_beta   90.00
_cell.angle_gamma   90.00
#
_symmetry.space_group_name_H-M   'P 1'
#
loop_
_entity.id
_entity.type
_entity.pdbx_description
1 polymer ?
#
loop_
_entity_poly.entity_id
_entity_poly.type
_entity_poly.pdbx_seq_one_letter_code
_entity_poly.pdbx_strand_id
1 'polypeptide(L)'
;VVGYQDGNSMFEELLNEAKRKHDLLYLTVDDDSVVGKELHEYKWLKNYCSNVTFTFKTDDYFFVNTFLLHELIQELTTNPQQYQN
;
A
#
# COMPACT_ATOMS: atom_id res chain seq x y z
N VAL A 1 -4.09 1.66 -2.24
CA VAL A 1 -4.37 2.24 -3.57
C VAL A 1 -5.81 2.70 -3.62
N VAL A 2 -6.11 3.78 -4.37
CA VAL A 2 -7.47 4.32 -4.52
C VAL A 2 -7.99 4.06 -5.94
N GLY A 3 -9.13 3.39 -6.07
CA GLY A 3 -9.85 3.29 -7.34
C GLY A 3 -10.69 4.54 -7.60
N TYR A 4 -10.87 4.90 -8.86
CA TYR A 4 -11.87 5.88 -9.28
C TYR A 4 -12.50 5.49 -10.61
N GLN A 5 -13.73 5.96 -10.81
CA GLN A 5 -14.47 5.87 -12.06
C GLN A 5 -14.72 7.27 -12.62
N ASP A 6 -14.77 7.37 -13.95
CA ASP A 6 -15.07 8.62 -14.64
C ASP A 6 -16.43 9.18 -14.20
N GLY A 7 -16.48 10.48 -13.93
CA GLY A 7 -17.67 11.16 -13.42
C GLY A 7 -17.78 11.21 -11.90
N ASN A 8 -16.82 10.66 -11.16
CA ASN A 8 -16.77 10.81 -9.70
C ASN A 8 -16.42 12.26 -9.32
N SER A 9 -17.27 12.90 -8.52
CA SER A 9 -17.09 14.28 -8.07
C SER A 9 -15.84 14.50 -7.21
N MET A 10 -15.27 13.43 -6.65
CA MET A 10 -14.02 13.51 -5.87
C MET A 10 -12.74 13.53 -6.70
N PHE A 11 -12.81 13.37 -8.03
CA PHE A 11 -11.59 13.25 -8.85
C PHE A 11 -10.66 14.46 -8.71
N GLU A 12 -11.20 15.68 -8.70
CA GLU A 12 -10.40 16.90 -8.52
C GLU A 12 -9.75 16.99 -7.13
N GLU A 13 -10.45 16.54 -6.08
CA GLU A 13 -9.90 16.50 -4.72
C GLU A 13 -8.75 15.50 -4.63
N LEU A 14 -8.93 14.31 -5.20
CA LEU A 14 -7.89 13.28 -5.29
C LEU A 14 -6.65 13.79 -6.04
N LEU A 15 -6.83 14.47 -7.17
CA LEU A 15 -5.72 15.06 -7.92
C LEU A 15 -4.98 16.15 -7.14
N ASN A 16 -5.72 16.98 -6.40
CA ASN A 16 -5.12 18.02 -5.57
C ASN A 16 -4.35 17.43 -4.39
N GLU A 17 -4.86 16.37 -3.76
CA GLU A 17 -4.16 15.66 -2.70
C GLU A 17 -2.89 14.98 -3.23
N ALA A 18 -3.00 14.26 -4.35
CA ALA A 18 -1.88 13.54 -4.97
C ALA A 18 -0.73 14.49 -5.32
N LYS A 19 -1.06 15.68 -5.84
CA LYS A 19 -0.07 16.74 -6.11
C LYS A 19 0.58 17.31 -4.86
N ARG A 20 -0.13 17.33 -3.73
CA ARG A 20 0.34 17.94 -2.48
C ARG A 20 1.18 16.98 -1.63
N LYS A 21 0.82 15.69 -1.63
CA LYS A 21 1.35 14.71 -0.67
C LYS A 21 2.33 13.71 -1.30
N HIS A 22 2.22 13.47 -2.60
CA HIS A 22 3.12 12.57 -3.34
C HIS A 22 3.17 11.12 -2.81
N ASP A 23 2.12 10.69 -2.12
CA ASP A 23 1.99 9.37 -1.48
C ASP A 23 0.78 8.58 -1.99
N LEU A 24 0.08 9.08 -3.01
CA LEU A 24 -1.11 8.46 -3.57
C LEU A 24 -0.81 7.65 -4.83
N LEU A 25 -1.30 6.42 -4.83
CA LEU A 25 -1.42 5.56 -6.00
C LEU A 25 -2.91 5.40 -6.33
N TYR A 26 -3.33 5.94 -7.47
CA TYR A 26 -4.72 5.92 -7.92
C TYR A 26 -4.88 5.24 -9.28
N LEU A 27 -6.02 4.60 -9.50
CA LEU A 27 -6.29 3.73 -10.65
C LEU A 27 -7.69 3.98 -11.24
N THR A 28 -7.82 3.87 -12.55
CA THR A 28 -9.10 3.90 -13.28
C THR A 28 -9.84 2.55 -13.14
N VAL A 29 -10.18 2.17 -11.92
CA VAL A 29 -10.93 0.97 -11.57
C VAL A 29 -11.97 1.31 -10.52
N ASP A 30 -13.01 0.50 -10.40
CA ASP A 30 -13.94 0.60 -9.26
C ASP A 30 -13.17 0.49 -7.94
N ASP A 31 -13.40 1.40 -7.00
CA ASP A 31 -12.73 1.37 -5.71
C ASP A 31 -13.15 0.15 -4.89
N ASP A 32 -14.33 -0.41 -5.12
CA ASP A 32 -14.77 -1.65 -4.49
C ASP A 32 -14.08 -2.90 -5.08
N SER A 33 -13.31 -2.74 -6.17
CA SER A 33 -12.55 -3.84 -6.78
C SER A 33 -11.29 -4.16 -6.01
N VAL A 34 -11.43 -4.74 -4.81
CA VAL A 34 -10.30 -5.06 -3.91
C VAL A 34 -9.23 -5.93 -4.60
N VAL A 35 -9.66 -6.96 -5.33
CA VAL A 35 -8.74 -7.85 -6.07
C VAL A 35 -8.03 -7.12 -7.21
N GLY A 36 -8.76 -6.25 -7.93
CA GLY A 36 -8.18 -5.42 -8.98
C GLY A 36 -7.10 -4.51 -8.43
N LYS A 37 -7.43 -3.76 -7.36
CA LYS A 37 -6.48 -2.90 -6.65
C LYS A 37 -5.25 -3.68 -6.23
N GLU A 38 -5.41 -4.83 -5.58
CA GLU A 38 -4.32 -5.70 -5.11
C GLU A 38 -3.33 -6.09 -6.22
N LEU A 39 -3.83 -6.57 -7.36
CA LEU A 39 -2.98 -6.94 -8.50
C LEU A 39 -2.19 -5.74 -9.04
N HIS A 40 -2.79 -4.55 -9.03
CA HIS A 40 -2.11 -3.32 -9.42
C HIS A 40 -1.07 -2.88 -8.38
N GLU A 41 -1.32 -3.02 -7.07
CA GLU A 41 -0.32 -2.73 -6.02
C GLU A 41 0.91 -3.63 -6.22
N TYR A 42 0.73 -4.94 -6.43
CA TYR A 42 1.84 -5.86 -6.70
C TYR A 42 2.59 -5.53 -7.99
N LYS A 43 1.89 -5.17 -9.06
CA LYS A 43 2.54 -4.73 -10.31
C LYS A 43 3.37 -3.47 -10.08
N TRP A 44 2.87 -2.53 -9.28
CA TRP A 44 3.60 -1.32 -8.94
C TRP A 44 4.85 -1.63 -8.10
N LEU A 45 4.71 -2.43 -7.04
CA LEU A 45 5.83 -2.88 -6.20
C LEU A 45 6.92 -3.55 -7.04
N LYS A 46 6.54 -4.47 -7.93
CA LYS A 46 7.48 -5.15 -8.83
C LYS A 46 8.26 -4.17 -9.73
N ASN A 47 7.60 -3.13 -10.24
CA ASN A 47 8.19 -2.25 -11.24
C ASN A 47 8.99 -1.09 -10.64
N TYR A 48 8.60 -0.61 -9.46
CA TYR A 48 9.13 0.64 -8.88
C TYR A 48 9.76 0.46 -7.50
N CYS A 49 9.46 -0.64 -6.80
CA CYS A 49 9.96 -0.92 -5.45
C CYS A 49 10.51 -2.35 -5.34
N SER A 50 11.14 -2.88 -6.40
CA SER A 50 11.58 -4.28 -6.47
C SER A 50 12.57 -4.72 -5.39
N ASN A 51 13.24 -3.77 -4.73
CA ASN A 51 14.28 -4.03 -3.75
C ASN A 51 13.79 -3.93 -2.29
N VAL A 52 12.50 -3.68 -2.06
CA VAL A 52 11.97 -3.66 -0.69
C VAL A 52 11.97 -5.08 -0.10
N THR A 53 12.49 -5.23 1.12
CA THR A 53 12.58 -6.54 1.78
C THR A 53 11.25 -6.95 2.41
N PHE A 54 10.52 -5.98 2.95
CA PHE A 54 9.24 -6.19 3.62
C PHE A 54 8.21 -5.21 3.07
N THR A 55 6.98 -5.68 2.93
CA THR A 55 5.82 -4.86 2.61
C THR A 55 4.80 -5.05 3.71
N PHE A 56 4.25 -3.95 4.22
CA PHE A 56 3.15 -3.96 5.15
C PHE A 56 1.92 -3.38 4.46
N LYS A 57 0.85 -4.17 4.39
CA LYS A 57 -0.44 -3.76 3.83
C LYS A 57 -1.49 -3.86 4.93
N THR A 58 -2.31 -2.81 5.05
CA THR A 58 -3.44 -2.76 5.99
C THR A 58 -4.53 -1.85 5.41
N ASP A 59 -5.69 -1.86 6.06
CA ASP A 59 -6.76 -0.90 5.76
C ASP A 59 -6.58 0.39 6.57
N ASP A 60 -7.19 1.47 6.11
CA ASP A 60 -7.06 2.82 6.67
C ASP A 60 -7.75 3.03 8.02
N TYR A 61 -8.59 2.09 8.44
CA TYR A 61 -9.30 2.12 9.72
C TYR A 61 -8.57 1.39 10.87
N PHE A 62 -7.38 0.83 10.64
CA PHE A 62 -6.59 0.20 11.70
C PHE A 62 -5.60 1.17 12.36
N PHE A 63 -5.46 1.04 13.68
CA PHE A 63 -4.32 1.65 14.38
C PHE A 63 -3.07 0.78 14.21
N VAL A 64 -1.99 1.37 13.71
CA VAL A 64 -0.71 0.69 13.50
C VAL A 64 0.32 1.18 14.51
N ASN A 65 0.79 0.29 15.39
CA ASN A 65 1.93 0.58 16.24
C ASN A 65 3.23 0.38 15.45
N THR A 66 3.78 1.48 14.93
CA THR A 66 4.98 1.44 14.09
C THR A 66 6.25 1.06 14.83
N PHE A 67 6.32 1.24 16.16
CA PHE A 67 7.46 0.80 16.98
C PHE A 67 7.52 -0.72 17.05
N LEU A 68 6.39 -1.37 17.35
CA LEU A 68 6.32 -2.84 17.38
C LEU A 68 6.51 -3.44 15.99
N LEU A 69 6.04 -2.77 14.92
CA LEU A 69 6.31 -3.20 13.55
C LEU A 69 7.80 -3.16 13.23
N HIS A 70 8.52 -2.13 13.71
CA HIS A 70 9.97 -2.03 13.54
C HIS A 70 10.71 -3.13 14.29
N GLU A 71 10.34 -3.40 15.55
CA GLU A 71 10.92 -4.49 16.35
C GLU A 71 10.70 -5.85 15.66
N LEU A 72 9.50 -6.09 15.13
CA LEU A 72 9.22 -7.31 14.35
C LEU A 72 10.12 -7.44 13.13
N ILE A 73 10.31 -6.37 12.36
CA ILE A 73 11.21 -6.38 11.19
C ILE A 73 12.65 -6.68 11.60
N GLN A 74 13.12 -6.11 12.72
CA GLN A 74 14.45 -6.40 13.24
C GLN A 74 14.60 -7.89 13.58
N GLU A 75 13.65 -8.47 14.32
CA GLU A 75 13.67 -9.89 14.69
C GLU A 75 13.63 -10.82 13.47
N LEU A 76 12.80 -10.52 12.47
CA LEU A 76 12.75 -11.28 11.23
C LEU A 76 14.07 -11.20 10.44
N THR A 77 14.83 -10.13 10.61
CA THR A 77 16.12 -9.91 9.93
C THR A 77 17.27 -10.61 10.67
N THR A 78 17.27 -10.60 12.00
CA THR A 78 18.35 -11.15 12.83
C THR A 78 18.19 -12.64 13.14
N ASN A 79 16.95 -13.10 13.34
CA ASN A 79 16.62 -14.45 13.79
C ASN A 79 15.61 -15.17 12.85
N PRO A 80 15.85 -15.23 11.52
CA PRO A 80 14.86 -15.73 10.57
C PRO A 80 14.45 -17.19 10.79
N GLN A 81 15.34 -18.03 11.35
CA GLN A 81 15.09 -19.45 11.59
C GLN A 81 13.99 -19.70 12.63
N GLN A 82 13.75 -18.76 13.55
CA GLN A 82 12.72 -18.89 14.57
C GLN A 82 11.30 -18.83 14.00
N TYR A 83 11.15 -18.29 12.77
CA TYR A 83 9.85 -18.02 12.14
C TYR A 83 9.64 -18.81 10.84
N GLN A 84 10.54 -19.74 10.51
CA GLN A 84 10.40 -20.68 9.39
C GLN A 84 9.85 -22.01 9.92
N ASN A 85 8.51 -22.14 9.98
CA ASN A 85 7.82 -23.42 10.14
C ASN A 85 7.42 -23.98 8.77
#